data_AF-A0A0C9VK38-F1
#
_entry.id   AF-A0A0C9VK38-F1
#
_cell.length_a   1.000
_cell.length_b   1.000
_cell.length_c   1.000
_cell.angle_alpha   90.00
_cell.angle_beta   90.00
_cell.angle_gamma   90.00
#
_symmetry.space_group_name_H-M   'P 1'
#
loop_
_entity.id
_entity.type
_entity.pdbx_description
1 polymer ?
#
loop_
_entity_poly.entity_id
_entity_poly.type
_entity_poly.pdbx_seq_one_letter_code
_entity_poly.pdbx_strand_id
1 'polypeptide(L)'
;TLSQRIIGQDAALHAVSNIAHISCACLANPDWPVAGFLCLGPTGVGKTELCKALAQFLFNDVKRGLITINVSEVLPWYTVSRLIGAA
;
A
#
# COMPACT_ATOMS: atom_id res chain seq x y z
N THR A 1 14.55 -9.58 -1.99
CA THR A 1 14.42 -8.15 -1.62
C THR A 1 13.37 -7.49 -2.51
N LEU A 2 12.72 -6.38 -2.09
CA LEU A 2 11.71 -5.70 -2.92
C LEU A 2 12.23 -5.36 -4.34
N SER A 3 13.52 -5.03 -4.45
CA SER A 3 14.24 -4.76 -5.70
C SER A 3 14.33 -5.93 -6.69
N GLN A 4 14.13 -7.18 -6.25
CA GLN A 4 14.08 -8.34 -7.16
C GLN A 4 12.73 -8.45 -7.87
N ARG A 5 11.67 -7.89 -7.29
CA ARG A 5 10.29 -7.98 -7.81
C ARG A 5 9.88 -6.73 -8.59
N ILE A 6 10.50 -5.60 -8.30
CA ILE A 6 10.18 -4.30 -8.89
C ILE A 6 11.48 -3.73 -9.44
N ILE A 7 11.52 -3.53 -10.75
CA ILE A 7 12.74 -3.16 -11.48
C ILE A 7 12.60 -1.72 -11.97
N GLY A 8 13.65 -0.92 -11.81
CA GLY A 8 13.73 0.44 -12.36
C GLY A 8 12.92 1.50 -11.59
N GLN A 9 12.61 1.27 -10.31
CA GLN A 9 11.85 2.18 -9.45
C GLN A 9 12.63 2.49 -8.15
N ASP A 10 13.91 2.81 -8.27
CA ASP A 10 14.84 2.89 -7.12
C ASP A 10 14.40 3.90 -6.07
N ALA A 11 13.91 5.08 -6.46
CA ALA A 11 13.41 6.09 -5.53
C ALA A 11 12.21 5.60 -4.71
N ALA A 12 11.24 4.94 -5.38
CA ALA A 12 10.07 4.38 -4.71
C ALA A 12 10.45 3.21 -3.78
N LEU A 13 11.38 2.35 -4.23
CA LEU A 13 11.92 1.24 -3.44
C LEU A 13 12.63 1.74 -2.18
N HIS A 14 13.47 2.77 -2.29
CA HIS A 14 14.14 3.37 -1.15
C HIS A 14 13.15 3.96 -0.14
N ALA A 15 12.17 4.74 -0.62
CA ALA A 15 11.15 5.31 0.24
C ALA A 15 10.41 4.22 1.02
N VAL A 16 9.88 3.21 0.32
CA VAL A 16 9.11 2.11 0.93
C VAL A 16 9.97 1.27 1.88
N SER A 17 11.23 1.02 1.56
CA SER A 17 12.14 0.23 2.41
C SER A 17 12.38 0.92 3.75
N ASN A 18 12.57 2.24 3.75
CA ASN A 18 12.76 3.02 4.98
C ASN A 18 11.56 2.88 5.92
N ILE A 19 10.34 2.96 5.38
CA ILE A 19 9.10 2.79 6.15
C ILE A 19 8.99 1.38 6.71
N ALA A 20 9.38 0.36 5.93
CA ALA A 20 9.33 -1.03 6.39
C ALA A 20 10.25 -1.24 7.62
N HIS A 21 11.44 -0.62 7.64
CA HIS A 21 12.32 -0.66 8.80
C HIS A 21 11.69 0.02 10.04
N ILE A 22 11.05 1.18 9.88
CA ILE A 22 10.36 1.89 10.96
C ILE A 22 9.22 1.04 11.54
N SER A 23 8.45 0.39 10.66
CA SER A 23 7.35 -0.50 11.03
C SER A 23 7.84 -1.69 11.85
N CYS A 24 8.89 -2.39 11.38
CA CYS A 24 9.47 -3.52 12.08
C CYS A 24 10.14 -3.14 13.42
N ALA A 25 10.65 -1.92 13.54
CA ALA A 25 11.25 -1.42 14.77
C ALA A 25 10.21 -0.89 15.79
N CYS A 26 8.91 -0.91 15.46
CA CYS A 26 7.83 -0.35 16.29
C CYS A 26 8.07 1.11 16.72
N LEU A 27 8.72 1.90 15.85
CA LEU A 27 9.06 3.31 16.13
C LEU A 27 7.97 4.29 15.66
N ALA A 28 6.93 3.80 14.98
CA ALA A 28 5.83 4.63 14.51
C ALA A 28 4.89 4.99 15.67
N ASN A 29 4.34 6.21 15.63
CA ASN A 29 3.30 6.62 16.55
C ASN A 29 2.04 5.76 16.31
N PRO A 30 1.49 5.07 17.32
CA PRO A 30 0.32 4.20 17.18
C PRO A 30 -0.95 4.95 16.76
N ASP A 31 -1.04 6.26 17.02
CA ASP A 31 -2.21 7.08 16.67
C ASP A 31 -2.23 7.51 15.19
N TRP A 32 -1.15 7.24 14.44
CA TRP A 32 -1.00 7.71 13.06
C TRP A 32 -0.70 6.56 12.11
N PRO A 33 -1.12 6.66 10.83
CA PRO A 33 -0.67 5.73 9.80
C PRO A 33 0.86 5.71 9.73
N VAL A 34 1.44 4.51 9.69
CA VAL A 34 2.90 4.32 9.63
C VAL A 34 3.52 5.08 8.45
N ALA A 35 2.82 5.12 7.32
CA ALA A 35 3.15 5.98 6.19
C ALA A 35 1.97 6.16 5.22
N GLY A 36 1.98 7.27 4.49
CA GLY A 36 1.10 7.52 3.36
C GLY A 36 1.90 7.71 2.07
N PHE A 37 1.48 7.06 0.99
CA PHE A 37 2.12 7.17 -0.32
C PHE A 37 1.10 7.55 -1.38
N LEU A 38 1.50 8.41 -2.32
CA LEU A 38 0.75 8.71 -3.54
C LEU A 38 1.55 8.23 -4.76
N CYS A 39 1.12 7.11 -5.34
CA CYS A 39 1.80 6.51 -6.49
C CYS A 39 1.27 7.09 -7.82
N LEU A 40 2.04 7.99 -8.44
CA LEU A 40 1.70 8.62 -9.74
C LEU A 40 2.42 7.95 -10.92
N GLY A 41 1.91 8.14 -12.14
CA GLY A 41 2.41 7.47 -13.36
C GLY A 41 1.35 6.72 -14.19
N PRO A 42 1.71 6.18 -15.36
CA PRO A 42 0.78 5.50 -16.26
C PRO A 42 0.36 4.10 -15.76
N THR A 43 -0.62 3.50 -16.40
CA THR A 43 -1.06 2.12 -16.10
C THR A 43 0.03 1.12 -16.46
N GLY A 44 0.16 0.05 -15.66
CA GLY A 44 1.08 -1.05 -15.93
C GLY A 44 2.52 -0.88 -15.41
N VAL A 45 2.91 0.30 -14.90
CA VAL A 45 4.28 0.56 -14.41
C VAL A 45 4.64 -0.05 -13.05
N GLY A 46 3.75 -0.85 -12.46
CA GLY A 46 4.04 -1.57 -11.21
C GLY A 46 3.57 -0.90 -9.91
N LYS A 47 2.72 0.13 -9.97
CA LYS A 47 2.17 0.79 -8.75
C LYS A 47 1.46 -0.20 -7.81
N THR A 48 0.55 -0.99 -8.35
CA THR A 48 -0.19 -2.01 -7.58
C THR A 48 0.73 -3.16 -7.17
N GLU A 49 1.73 -3.47 -8.00
CA GLU A 49 2.70 -4.53 -7.70
C GLU A 49 3.61 -4.14 -6.54
N LEU A 50 3.97 -2.87 -6.40
CA LEU A 50 4.66 -2.32 -5.23
C LEU A 50 3.88 -2.56 -3.93
N CYS A 51 2.56 -2.31 -3.94
CA CYS A 51 1.72 -2.59 -2.78
C CYS A 51 1.69 -4.08 -2.42
N LYS A 52 1.57 -4.96 -3.43
CA LYS A 52 1.58 -6.42 -3.22
C LYS A 52 2.93 -6.91 -2.71
N ALA A 53 4.03 -6.41 -3.24
CA ALA A 53 5.38 -6.75 -2.79
C ALA A 53 5.60 -6.31 -1.33
N LEU A 54 5.12 -5.12 -0.97
CA LEU A 54 5.20 -4.61 0.40
C LEU A 54 4.36 -5.44 1.37
N ALA A 55 3.13 -5.80 1.00
CA ALA A 55 2.28 -6.67 1.81
C ALA A 55 2.92 -8.05 2.04
N GLN A 56 3.52 -8.64 1.00
CA GLN A 56 4.30 -9.88 1.14
C GLN A 56 5.47 -9.70 2.09
N PHE A 57 6.17 -8.57 2.04
CA PHE A 57 7.33 -8.33 2.87
C PHE A 57 6.96 -8.15 4.35
N LEU A 58 5.93 -7.35 4.64
CA LEU A 58 5.53 -7.00 6.02
C LEU A 58 4.75 -8.13 6.72
N PHE A 59 3.87 -8.83 5.99
CA PHE A 59 2.91 -9.76 6.59
C PHE A 59 3.12 -11.21 6.15
N ASN A 60 4.08 -11.47 5.26
CA ASN A 60 4.36 -12.77 4.65
C ASN A 60 3.16 -13.40 3.88
N ASP A 61 2.07 -12.64 3.70
CA ASP A 61 0.86 -13.05 2.99
C ASP A 61 0.23 -11.81 2.34
N VAL A 62 0.25 -11.77 1.00
CA VAL A 62 -0.38 -10.67 0.24
C VAL A 62 -1.89 -10.63 0.45
N LYS A 63 -2.57 -11.78 0.51
CA LYS A 63 -4.05 -11.81 0.57
C LYS A 63 -4.56 -11.30 1.91
N ARG A 64 -3.84 -11.61 3.00
CA ARG A 64 -4.20 -11.14 4.35
C ARG A 64 -3.65 -9.75 4.65
N GLY A 65 -2.47 -9.42 4.11
CA GLY A 65 -1.77 -8.16 4.37
C GLY A 65 -2.15 -6.99 3.46
N LEU A 66 -2.92 -7.22 2.38
CA LEU A 66 -3.34 -6.19 1.44
C LEU A 66 -4.86 -6.07 1.37
N ILE A 67 -5.37 -4.93 1.83
CA ILE A 67 -6.77 -4.54 1.60
C ILE A 67 -6.80 -3.66 0.34
N THR A 68 -7.58 -4.08 -0.67
CA THR A 68 -7.71 -3.33 -1.93
C THR A 68 -9.09 -2.72 -2.01
N ILE A 69 -9.15 -1.41 -2.21
CA ILE A 69 -10.41 -0.67 -2.38
C ILE A 69 -10.42 -0.09 -3.80
N ASN A 70 -11.41 -0.48 -4.59
CA ASN A 70 -11.62 0.11 -5.92
C ASN A 70 -12.41 1.41 -5.79
N VAL A 71 -11.71 2.55 -5.85
CA VAL A 71 -12.34 3.86 -5.71
C VAL A 71 -13.42 4.09 -6.76
N SER A 72 -13.23 3.59 -7.99
CA SER A 72 -14.21 3.74 -9.08
C SER A 72 -15.58 3.15 -8.75
N GLU A 73 -15.64 2.15 -7.86
CA GLU A 73 -16.89 1.54 -7.41
C GLU A 73 -17.57 2.34 -6.29
N VAL A 74 -16.82 3.14 -5.53
CA VAL A 74 -17.30 3.90 -4.36
C VAL A 74 -17.40 5.41 -4.59
N LEU A 75 -17.15 5.88 -5.80
CA LEU A 75 -17.30 7.29 -6.19
C LEU A 75 -18.73 7.84 -6.07
N PRO A 76 -19.79 7.10 -6.45
CA PRO A 76 -21.14 7.63 -6.32
C PRO A 76 -21.51 7.82 -4.85
N TRP A 77 -22.12 8.97 -4.51
CA TRP A 77 -22.45 9.34 -3.13
C TRP A 77 -23.31 8.30 -2.41
N TYR A 78 -24.16 7.56 -3.15
CA TYR A 78 -25.01 6.50 -2.60
C TYR A 78 -24.23 5.21 -2.30
N THR A 79 -23.07 5.01 -2.92
CA THR A 79 -22.22 3.83 -2.72
C THR A 79 -21.26 4.00 -1.54
N VAL A 80 -21.10 5.22 -1.01
CA VAL A 80 -20.28 5.51 0.17
C VAL A 80 -20.70 4.67 1.37
N SER A 81 -21.99 4.36 1.49
CA SER A 81 -22.56 3.45 2.50
C SER A 81 -21.87 2.08 2.55
N ARG A 82 -21.37 1.56 1.43
CA ARG A 82 -20.61 0.29 1.39
C ARG A 82 -19.22 0.41 2.00
N LEU A 83 -18.63 1.60 2.02
CA LEU A 83 -17.30 1.86 2.57
C LEU A 83 -17.35 2.14 4.07
N ILE A 84 -18.31 2.94 4.53
CA ILE A 84 -18.49 3.28 5.95
C ILE A 84 -19.30 2.24 6.74
N GLY A 85 -19.99 1.35 6.02
CA GLY A 85 -21.01 0.46 6.60
C GLY A 85 -22.36 1.17 6.65
N ALA A 86 -23.39 0.55 6.09
CA ALA A 86 -24.76 0.97 6.35
C ALA A 86 -25.06 0.70 7.83
N ALA A 87 -25.44 1.74 8.57
CA ALA A 87 -26.15 1.57 9.84
C ALA A 87 -27.58 1.09 9.57
#